data_AF-A0A2Z6S0G3-F1
#
_entry.id   AF-A0A2Z6S0G3-F1
#
_cell.length_a   1.000
_cell.length_b   1.000
_cell.length_c   1.000
_cell.angle_alpha   90.00
_cell.angle_beta   90.00
_cell.angle_gamma   90.00
#
_symmetry.space_group_name_H-M   'P 1'
#
loop_
_entity.id
_entity.type
_entity.pdbx_description
1 polymer ?
#
loop_
_entity_poly.entity_id
_entity_poly.type
_entity_poly.pdbx_seq_one_letter_code
_entity_poly.pdbx_strand_id
1 'polypeptide(L)'
;MVNVNENVIFLILKELENDNQTLFSCLLVNKIWCGTTVPILWKNPLKKSYLTKVTSDILLNVILSHSSEESRNNLKNQGIDLFIIKKYKLPLFNYISFWKHLNDHFLDFLLRINIEKSKITIVRNEILNLINANTEIISISFQLFTNCSIVSNILERLTIKNTLIKKLRFVINENVPGITRLIEVQKNLKEVNFFCGYISDNATYRKTLEESLTQCADTLQYLRIEWKPITNHLSNLVNLVSLKIKDSYKMNSTNWSYLRNLSLPHLKFLNACDIPVYIITSLIKNANGNLSEINILNENGYVDEKLIRAIYQNCPNLSYLRLQLICHNDILEFENILINCRFLTGLEIIGTSDRFNWDEFFIVLERSSPINLFKFGFYYNNVTSIHQPIISFISKWMNRQPMILQTVSIRYKPQLQEILETQIQSHKEGAIKKYSHYCGAMYLLWSWSLFLDTN
;
A
#
# COMPACT_ATOMS: atom_id res chain seq x y z
N MET A 1 -27.38 -8.17 -34.33
CA MET A 1 -26.31 -7.98 -33.33
C MET A 1 -26.80 -6.99 -32.30
N VAL A 2 -26.84 -7.38 -31.03
CA VAL A 2 -27.19 -6.47 -29.92
C VAL A 2 -26.13 -5.38 -29.85
N ASN A 3 -26.51 -4.13 -30.13
CA ASN A 3 -25.60 -3.00 -30.11
C ASN A 3 -25.39 -2.60 -28.65
N VAL A 4 -24.43 -3.24 -27.97
CA VAL A 4 -24.09 -2.89 -26.59
C VAL A 4 -23.50 -1.49 -26.59
N ASN A 5 -24.14 -0.57 -25.87
CA ASN A 5 -23.72 0.82 -25.76
C ASN A 5 -22.29 0.90 -25.17
N GLU A 6 -21.45 1.78 -25.71
CA GLU A 6 -20.09 2.05 -25.25
C GLU A 6 -20.01 2.29 -23.73
N ASN A 7 -21.01 2.95 -23.14
CA ASN A 7 -21.08 3.17 -21.69
C ASN A 7 -21.19 1.86 -20.90
N VAL A 8 -21.93 0.88 -21.42
CA VAL A 8 -22.07 -0.44 -20.78
C VAL A 8 -20.75 -1.21 -20.91
N ILE A 9 -20.11 -1.15 -22.08
CA ILE A 9 -18.79 -1.76 -22.30
C ILE A 9 -17.76 -1.16 -21.33
N PHE A 10 -17.74 0.16 -21.16
CA PHE A 10 -16.84 0.84 -20.23
C PHE A 10 -17.03 0.36 -18.78
N LEU A 11 -18.28 0.25 -18.32
CA LEU A 11 -18.56 -0.25 -16.96
C LEU A 11 -18.08 -1.70 -16.79
N ILE A 12 -18.32 -2.58 -17.77
CA ILE A 12 -17.83 -3.97 -17.75
C ILE A 12 -16.30 -3.99 -17.69
N LEU A 13 -15.62 -3.24 -18.56
CA LEU A 13 -14.16 -3.22 -18.62
C LEU A 13 -13.54 -2.61 -17.36
N LYS A 14 -14.23 -1.69 -16.69
CA LYS A 14 -13.78 -1.11 -15.42
C LYS A 14 -13.78 -2.15 -14.30
N GLU A 15 -14.77 -3.04 -14.25
CA GLU A 15 -14.75 -4.19 -13.31
C GLU A 15 -13.60 -5.17 -13.63
N LEU A 16 -13.16 -5.19 -14.90
CA LEU A 16 -12.05 -6.01 -15.38
C LEU A 16 -10.69 -5.28 -15.37
N GLU A 17 -10.58 -4.07 -14.81
CA GLU A 17 -9.36 -3.23 -14.91
C GLU A 17 -8.08 -3.91 -14.36
N ASN A 18 -8.27 -4.96 -13.56
CA ASN A 18 -7.21 -5.72 -12.89
C ASN A 18 -6.91 -7.07 -13.55
N ASP A 19 -7.71 -7.47 -14.54
CA ASP A 19 -7.55 -8.70 -15.31
C ASP A 19 -7.03 -8.37 -16.72
N ASN A 20 -5.72 -8.17 -16.82
CA ASN A 20 -5.05 -7.82 -18.08
C ASN A 20 -5.26 -8.88 -19.17
N GLN A 21 -5.42 -10.15 -18.81
CA GLN A 21 -5.62 -11.23 -19.78
C GLN A 21 -7.00 -11.14 -20.43
N THR A 22 -8.03 -10.89 -19.63
CA THR A 22 -9.38 -10.66 -20.13
C THR A 22 -9.44 -9.36 -20.94
N LEU A 23 -8.83 -8.27 -20.45
CA LEU A 23 -8.75 -7.01 -21.20
C LEU A 23 -8.04 -7.19 -22.55
N PHE A 24 -6.97 -7.98 -22.62
CA PHE A 24 -6.32 -8.27 -23.90
C PHE A 24 -7.27 -8.96 -24.89
N SER A 25 -8.09 -9.90 -24.40
CA SER A 25 -9.11 -10.57 -25.22
C SER A 25 -10.17 -9.60 -25.72
N CYS A 26 -10.57 -8.62 -24.88
CA CYS A 26 -11.51 -7.56 -25.24
C CYS A 26 -11.01 -6.68 -26.40
N LEU A 27 -9.69 -6.48 -26.54
CA LEU A 27 -9.12 -5.69 -27.65
C LEU A 27 -9.44 -6.28 -29.04
N LEU A 28 -9.67 -7.59 -29.12
CA LEU A 28 -9.83 -8.33 -30.37
C LEU A 28 -11.29 -8.46 -30.81
N VAL A 29 -12.26 -8.04 -29.98
CA VAL A 29 -13.69 -8.24 -30.24
C VAL A 29 -14.17 -7.40 -31.42
N ASN A 30 -14.04 -6.08 -31.32
CA ASN A 30 -14.34 -5.12 -32.40
C ASN A 30 -13.75 -3.74 -32.08
N LYS A 31 -13.95 -2.77 -32.99
CA LYS A 31 -13.41 -1.40 -32.85
C LYS A 31 -13.88 -0.67 -31.58
N ILE A 32 -15.13 -0.86 -31.14
CA ILE A 32 -15.68 -0.20 -29.95
C ILE A 32 -14.97 -0.76 -28.71
N TRP A 33 -14.96 -2.09 -28.55
CA TRP A 33 -14.28 -2.74 -27.43
C TRP A 33 -12.78 -2.41 -27.41
N CYS A 34 -12.11 -2.42 -28.57
CA CYS A 34 -10.72 -2.01 -28.69
C CYS A 34 -10.52 -0.56 -28.20
N GLY A 35 -11.32 0.38 -28.72
CA GLY A 35 -11.25 1.80 -28.37
C GLY A 35 -11.52 2.09 -26.89
N THR A 36 -12.42 1.34 -26.23
CA THR A 36 -12.72 1.51 -24.80
C THR A 36 -11.68 0.82 -23.90
N THR A 37 -11.10 -0.30 -24.36
CA THR A 37 -10.14 -1.08 -23.57
C THR A 37 -8.73 -0.46 -23.57
N VAL A 38 -8.28 0.09 -24.70
CA VAL A 38 -6.93 0.68 -24.82
C VAL A 38 -6.67 1.75 -23.74
N PRO A 39 -7.55 2.74 -23.49
CA PRO A 39 -7.36 3.72 -22.43
C PRO A 39 -7.25 3.11 -21.03
N ILE A 40 -7.98 2.02 -20.76
CA ILE A 40 -7.95 1.33 -19.46
C ILE A 40 -6.58 0.66 -19.26
N LEU A 41 -6.09 -0.07 -20.27
CA LEU A 41 -4.77 -0.72 -20.23
C LEU A 41 -3.63 0.30 -20.13
N TRP A 42 -3.70 1.39 -20.90
CA TRP A 42 -2.65 2.41 -20.94
C TRP A 42 -2.74 3.45 -19.82
N LYS A 43 -3.79 3.40 -18.99
CA LYS A 43 -3.91 4.23 -17.78
C LYS A 43 -2.70 4.08 -16.86
N ASN A 44 -2.26 2.83 -16.67
CA ASN A 44 -1.03 2.46 -15.96
C ASN A 44 -0.37 1.31 -16.74
N PRO A 45 0.49 1.61 -17.73
CA PRO A 45 0.89 0.65 -18.76
C PRO A 45 1.53 -0.64 -18.23
N LEU A 46 1.98 -0.70 -16.97
CA LEU A 46 2.67 -1.87 -16.42
C LEU A 46 2.34 -2.14 -14.95
N LYS A 47 1.06 -2.00 -14.59
CA LYS A 47 0.57 -2.31 -13.24
C LYS A 47 1.00 -3.71 -12.72
N LYS A 48 1.37 -4.68 -13.59
CA LYS A 48 1.56 -6.10 -13.21
C LYS A 48 2.55 -6.96 -14.02
N SER A 49 3.33 -6.42 -14.96
CA SER A 49 4.15 -7.26 -15.86
C SER A 49 5.62 -7.31 -15.46
N TYR A 50 6.20 -8.52 -15.41
CA TYR A 50 7.64 -8.71 -15.52
C TYR A 50 8.07 -8.25 -16.93
N LEU A 51 8.74 -7.11 -17.00
CA LEU A 51 9.23 -6.55 -18.25
C LEU A 51 10.44 -7.36 -18.73
N THR A 52 10.28 -8.02 -19.87
CA THR A 52 11.41 -8.53 -20.65
C THR A 52 12.06 -7.38 -21.44
N LYS A 53 13.29 -7.61 -21.91
CA LYS A 53 13.99 -6.69 -22.82
C LYS A 53 13.14 -6.35 -24.06
N VAL A 54 12.55 -7.36 -24.69
CA VAL A 54 11.71 -7.18 -25.90
C VAL A 54 10.49 -6.32 -25.61
N THR A 55 9.77 -6.60 -24.52
CA THR A 55 8.56 -5.83 -24.15
C THR A 55 8.88 -4.39 -23.76
N SER A 56 10.00 -4.17 -23.05
CA SER A 56 10.44 -2.82 -22.69
C SER A 56 10.85 -2.02 -23.92
N ASP A 57 11.57 -2.63 -24.87
CA ASP A 57 11.94 -1.98 -26.14
C ASP A 57 10.69 -1.56 -26.93
N ILE A 58 9.69 -2.44 -27.05
CA ILE A 58 8.41 -2.11 -27.73
C ILE A 58 7.73 -0.94 -27.05
N LEU A 59 7.63 -0.96 -25.72
CA LEU A 59 6.95 0.10 -24.97
C LEU A 59 7.66 1.45 -25.12
N LEU A 60 8.98 1.47 -24.99
CA LEU A 60 9.77 2.68 -25.17
C LEU A 60 9.61 3.23 -26.59
N ASN A 61 9.61 2.37 -27.61
CA ASN A 61 9.38 2.76 -28.99
C ASN A 61 7.99 3.37 -29.20
N VAL A 62 6.94 2.80 -28.60
CA VAL A 62 5.60 3.40 -28.64
C VAL A 62 5.62 4.77 -27.99
N ILE A 63 6.24 4.91 -26.81
CA ILE A 63 6.32 6.19 -26.11
C ILE A 63 7.02 7.26 -26.95
N LEU A 64 8.20 6.94 -27.49
CA LEU A 64 9.01 7.86 -28.29
C LEU A 64 8.41 8.13 -29.68
N SER A 65 7.54 7.25 -30.19
CA SER A 65 6.82 7.52 -31.44
C SER A 65 5.85 8.70 -31.35
N HIS A 66 5.49 9.11 -30.13
CA HIS A 66 4.70 10.31 -29.85
C HIS A 66 5.57 11.58 -29.69
N SER A 67 6.89 11.49 -29.86
CA SER A 67 7.79 12.66 -29.84
C SER A 67 7.56 13.59 -31.03
N SER A 68 7.63 14.91 -30.78
CA SER A 68 7.66 15.91 -31.84
C SER A 68 8.90 15.74 -32.73
N GLU A 69 8.86 16.28 -33.95
CA GLU A 69 10.03 16.28 -34.84
C GLU A 69 11.24 17.00 -34.22
N GLU A 70 11.00 18.12 -33.53
CA GLU A 70 12.03 18.86 -32.78
C GLU A 70 12.69 18.00 -31.69
N SER A 71 11.90 17.33 -30.85
CA SER A 71 12.41 16.44 -29.79
C SER A 71 13.23 15.28 -30.38
N ARG A 72 12.77 14.70 -31.51
CA ARG A 72 13.51 13.66 -32.23
C ARG A 72 14.85 14.16 -32.76
N ASN A 73 14.89 15.38 -33.32
CA ASN A 73 16.12 15.99 -33.82
C ASN A 73 17.08 16.33 -32.68
N ASN A 74 16.57 16.80 -31.54
CA ASN A 74 17.36 17.08 -30.34
C ASN A 74 18.03 15.81 -29.80
N LEU A 75 17.30 14.69 -29.72
CA LEU A 75 17.85 13.40 -29.32
C LEU A 75 18.95 12.93 -30.28
N LYS A 76 18.72 13.03 -31.60
CA LYS A 76 19.71 12.68 -32.63
C LYS A 76 21.00 13.51 -32.50
N ASN A 77 20.88 14.81 -32.31
CA ASN A 77 22.03 15.71 -32.14
C ASN A 77 22.87 15.36 -30.90
N GLN A 78 22.27 14.71 -29.90
CA GLN A 78 22.95 14.21 -28.70
C GLN A 78 23.48 12.77 -28.85
N GLY A 79 23.51 12.24 -30.08
CA GLY A 79 23.99 10.88 -30.38
C GLY A 79 23.03 9.78 -29.91
N ILE A 80 21.76 10.11 -29.72
CA ILE A 80 20.71 9.18 -29.29
C ILE A 80 19.85 8.85 -30.51
N ASP A 81 20.27 7.83 -31.28
CA ASP A 81 19.49 7.37 -32.42
C ASP A 81 18.58 6.18 -32.08
N LEU A 82 17.55 6.47 -31.29
CA LEU A 82 16.52 5.49 -30.90
C LEU A 82 15.49 5.24 -32.02
N PHE A 83 15.59 5.97 -33.12
CA PHE A 83 14.58 5.98 -34.18
C PHE A 83 14.99 5.16 -35.41
N ILE A 84 16.19 4.57 -35.44
CA ILE A 84 16.67 3.72 -36.54
C ILE A 84 15.89 2.39 -36.65
N ILE A 85 15.39 1.83 -35.54
CA ILE A 85 14.75 0.50 -35.57
C ILE A 85 13.24 0.67 -35.78
N LYS A 86 12.85 0.59 -37.07
CA LYS A 86 11.49 0.53 -37.66
C LYS A 86 10.91 1.89 -38.04
N LYS A 87 10.71 2.09 -39.35
CA LYS A 87 9.83 3.12 -39.94
C LYS A 87 8.50 3.14 -39.17
N TYR A 88 8.34 4.10 -38.26
CA TYR A 88 7.16 4.22 -37.42
C TYR A 88 5.94 4.52 -38.29
N LYS A 89 5.04 3.54 -38.44
CA LYS A 89 3.62 3.86 -38.68
C LYS A 89 3.13 4.54 -37.40
N LEU A 90 2.50 5.71 -37.54
CA LEU A 90 1.88 6.41 -36.42
C LEU A 90 1.00 5.41 -35.65
N PRO A 91 1.14 5.27 -34.32
CA PRO A 91 0.28 4.38 -33.57
C PRO A 91 -1.19 4.77 -33.76
N LEU A 92 -2.08 3.78 -33.79
CA LEU A 92 -3.52 4.00 -34.03
C LEU A 92 -4.14 4.93 -32.98
N PHE A 93 -3.60 4.92 -31.77
CA PHE A 93 -4.08 5.71 -30.64
C PHE A 93 -2.98 6.63 -30.13
N ASN A 94 -3.38 7.77 -29.53
CA ASN A 94 -2.47 8.58 -28.72
C ASN A 94 -2.28 7.91 -27.36
N TYR A 95 -1.38 6.93 -27.28
CA TYR A 95 -1.20 6.14 -26.07
C TYR A 95 -0.72 6.97 -24.86
N ILE A 96 0.06 8.03 -25.10
CA ILE A 96 0.56 8.89 -24.03
C ILE A 96 -0.56 9.66 -23.33
N SER A 97 -1.61 10.09 -24.06
CA SER A 97 -2.71 10.84 -23.45
C SER A 97 -3.54 10.01 -22.46
N PHE A 98 -3.47 8.68 -22.58
CA PHE A 98 -4.12 7.75 -21.66
C PHE A 98 -3.32 7.50 -20.38
N TRP A 99 -2.02 7.84 -20.33
CA TRP A 99 -1.19 7.58 -19.16
C TRP A 99 -1.60 8.48 -17.98
N LYS A 100 -2.16 7.91 -16.91
CA LYS A 100 -2.63 8.67 -15.72
C LYS A 100 -1.81 8.46 -14.46
N HIS A 101 -1.00 7.41 -14.39
CA HIS A 101 -0.19 7.08 -13.22
C HIS A 101 1.30 7.15 -13.54
N LEU A 102 1.96 8.25 -13.15
CA LEU A 102 3.40 8.41 -13.32
C LEU A 102 4.16 7.67 -12.21
N ASN A 103 5.02 6.73 -12.58
CA ASN A 103 5.86 5.99 -11.65
C ASN A 103 7.33 6.07 -12.12
N ASP A 104 8.16 6.72 -11.31
CA ASP A 104 9.57 6.97 -11.67
C ASP A 104 10.43 5.72 -11.59
N HIS A 105 10.18 4.81 -10.63
CA HIS A 105 10.88 3.52 -10.59
C HIS A 105 10.64 2.73 -11.88
N PHE A 106 9.41 2.78 -12.39
CA PHE A 106 9.10 2.18 -13.69
C PHE A 106 9.90 2.85 -14.82
N LEU A 107 9.87 4.19 -14.91
CA LEU A 107 10.63 4.90 -15.94
C LEU A 107 12.14 4.60 -15.86
N ASP A 108 12.70 4.56 -14.66
CA ASP A 108 14.09 4.20 -14.44
C ASP A 108 14.40 2.77 -14.90
N PHE A 109 13.56 1.81 -14.56
CA PHE A 109 13.69 0.44 -15.02
C PHE A 109 13.62 0.33 -16.55
N LEU A 110 12.63 0.96 -17.18
CA LEU A 110 12.47 1.00 -18.64
C LEU A 110 13.72 1.55 -19.33
N LEU A 111 14.25 2.66 -18.82
CA LEU A 111 15.41 3.33 -19.40
C LEU A 111 16.70 2.55 -19.17
N ARG A 112 16.91 1.97 -17.98
CA ARG A 112 18.13 1.20 -17.69
C ARG A 112 18.29 -0.03 -18.57
N ILE A 113 17.20 -0.64 -18.99
CA ILE A 113 17.23 -1.81 -19.88
C ILE A 113 17.51 -1.40 -21.33
N ASN A 114 17.06 -0.21 -21.74
CA ASN A 114 17.00 0.17 -23.15
C ASN A 114 18.00 1.22 -23.59
N ILE A 115 18.50 2.01 -22.66
CA ILE A 115 19.29 3.21 -22.93
C ILE A 115 20.63 3.09 -22.21
N GLU A 116 21.70 3.50 -22.90
CA GLU A 116 23.02 3.61 -22.30
C GLU A 116 22.99 4.56 -21.10
N LYS A 117 23.67 4.19 -20.01
CA LYS A 117 23.62 4.90 -18.72
C LYS A 117 23.86 6.41 -18.84
N SER A 118 24.76 6.84 -19.72
CA SER A 118 25.08 8.26 -19.97
C SER A 118 23.93 9.05 -20.58
N LYS A 119 23.02 8.39 -21.31
CA LYS A 119 21.91 9.00 -22.06
C LYS A 119 20.56 8.94 -21.32
N ILE A 120 20.45 8.12 -20.27
CA ILE A 120 19.21 7.90 -19.51
C ILE A 120 18.56 9.23 -19.09
N THR A 121 19.35 10.16 -18.56
CA THR A 121 18.86 11.47 -18.08
C THR A 121 18.18 12.28 -19.18
N ILE A 122 18.78 12.31 -20.37
CA ILE A 122 18.26 13.06 -21.52
C ILE A 122 16.94 12.45 -21.97
N VAL A 123 16.90 11.13 -22.19
CA VAL A 123 15.70 10.43 -22.65
C VAL A 123 14.58 10.52 -21.60
N ARG A 124 14.92 10.44 -20.31
CA ARG A 124 13.97 10.64 -19.21
C ARG A 124 13.28 12.01 -19.31
N ASN A 125 14.05 13.08 -19.48
CA ASN A 125 13.50 14.43 -19.58
C ASN A 125 12.56 14.55 -20.77
N GLU A 126 12.91 13.99 -21.93
CA GLU A 126 12.03 14.00 -23.10
C GLU A 126 10.73 13.22 -22.86
N ILE A 127 10.79 12.01 -22.29
CA ILE A 127 9.57 11.24 -21.99
C ILE A 127 8.65 12.02 -21.04
N LEU A 128 9.20 12.67 -20.02
CA LEU A 128 8.42 13.45 -19.08
C LEU A 128 7.85 14.72 -19.73
N ASN A 129 8.55 15.34 -20.68
CA ASN A 129 8.01 16.42 -21.51
C ASN A 129 6.75 15.96 -22.25
N LEU A 130 6.83 14.78 -22.87
CA LEU A 130 5.74 14.21 -23.65
C LEU A 130 4.54 13.90 -22.76
N ILE A 131 4.76 13.27 -21.61
CA ILE A 131 3.70 12.99 -20.64
C ILE A 131 3.07 14.30 -20.19
N ASN A 132 3.87 15.27 -19.72
CA ASN A 132 3.34 16.55 -19.27
C ASN A 132 2.57 17.28 -20.39
N ALA A 133 3.01 17.19 -21.65
CA ALA A 133 2.33 17.83 -22.78
C ALA A 133 0.99 17.18 -23.13
N ASN A 134 0.85 15.86 -22.97
CA ASN A 134 -0.27 15.10 -23.55
C ASN A 134 -1.29 14.57 -22.55
N THR A 135 -0.99 14.57 -21.24
CA THR A 135 -1.89 13.97 -20.25
C THR A 135 -2.03 14.79 -18.96
N GLU A 136 -3.21 14.65 -18.36
CA GLU A 136 -3.48 15.03 -16.97
C GLU A 136 -3.15 13.85 -16.05
N ILE A 137 -2.15 14.02 -15.20
CA ILE A 137 -1.69 12.99 -14.27
C ILE A 137 -2.59 12.99 -13.03
N ILE A 138 -3.06 11.79 -12.66
CA ILE A 138 -3.93 11.59 -11.48
C ILE A 138 -3.13 11.09 -10.29
N SER A 139 -2.02 10.38 -10.54
CA SER A 139 -1.18 9.78 -9.50
C SER A 139 0.28 9.88 -9.85
N ILE A 140 1.10 10.18 -8.85
CA ILE A 140 2.55 10.23 -8.98
C ILE A 140 3.20 9.35 -7.90
N SER A 141 4.22 8.59 -8.30
CA SER A 141 5.06 7.80 -7.41
C SER A 141 6.53 7.97 -7.77
N PHE A 142 7.30 8.63 -6.90
CA PHE A 142 8.75 8.77 -7.03
C PHE A 142 9.47 7.95 -5.96
N GLN A 143 10.43 7.15 -6.40
CA GLN A 143 11.43 6.51 -5.54
C GLN A 143 12.75 7.21 -5.88
N LEU A 144 13.15 8.21 -5.10
CA LEU A 144 14.24 9.13 -5.43
C LEU A 144 15.62 8.44 -5.45
N PHE A 145 15.90 7.62 -6.45
CA PHE A 145 17.22 7.01 -6.71
C PHE A 145 18.03 7.82 -7.73
N THR A 146 17.47 8.89 -8.27
CA THR A 146 18.04 9.70 -9.36
C THR A 146 18.32 11.13 -8.90
N ASN A 147 19.32 11.78 -9.53
CA ASN A 147 19.77 13.14 -9.26
C ASN A 147 18.62 14.14 -8.97
N CYS A 148 18.60 14.61 -7.72
CA CYS A 148 17.66 15.55 -7.10
C CYS A 148 17.26 16.75 -7.98
N SER A 149 18.24 17.32 -8.70
CA SER A 149 18.03 18.51 -9.54
C SER A 149 17.08 18.26 -10.71
N ILE A 150 17.14 17.07 -11.31
CA ILE A 150 16.26 16.68 -12.41
C ILE A 150 14.83 16.51 -11.90
N VAL A 151 14.68 15.81 -10.78
CA VAL A 151 13.37 15.59 -10.16
C VAL A 151 12.72 16.91 -9.78
N SER A 152 13.48 17.87 -9.25
CA SER A 152 12.97 19.21 -8.94
C SER A 152 12.39 19.90 -10.17
N ASN A 153 13.11 19.93 -11.30
CA ASN A 153 12.63 20.55 -12.55
C ASN A 153 11.37 19.88 -13.09
N ILE A 154 11.26 18.56 -12.95
CA ILE A 154 10.08 17.80 -13.35
C ILE A 154 8.89 18.18 -12.48
N LEU A 155 9.06 18.19 -11.17
CA LEU A 155 7.99 18.52 -10.22
C LEU A 155 7.49 19.95 -10.43
N GLU A 156 8.38 20.91 -10.67
CA GLU A 156 7.98 22.29 -10.99
C GLU A 156 7.08 22.37 -12.24
N ARG A 157 7.42 21.62 -13.29
CA ARG A 157 6.62 21.61 -14.52
C ARG A 157 5.29 20.89 -14.35
N LEU A 158 5.27 19.82 -13.55
CA LEU A 158 4.02 19.14 -13.19
C LEU A 158 3.13 20.06 -12.35
N THR A 159 3.70 20.86 -11.44
CA THR A 159 2.99 21.83 -10.59
C THR A 159 2.20 22.85 -11.43
N ILE A 160 2.77 23.34 -12.54
CA ILE A 160 2.11 24.35 -13.39
C ILE A 160 0.86 23.80 -14.11
N LYS A 161 0.90 22.54 -14.56
CA LYS A 161 -0.13 22.00 -15.47
C LYS A 161 -1.09 21.01 -14.80
N ASN A 162 -0.62 20.26 -13.80
CA ASN A 162 -1.37 19.15 -13.20
C ASN A 162 -1.86 19.54 -11.80
N THR A 163 -3.05 20.14 -11.74
CA THR A 163 -3.73 20.53 -10.48
C THR A 163 -4.78 19.52 -10.02
N LEU A 164 -4.93 18.42 -10.76
CA LEU A 164 -5.92 17.36 -10.54
C LEU A 164 -5.31 16.09 -9.94
N ILE A 165 -4.08 16.15 -9.41
CA ILE A 165 -3.43 14.99 -8.82
C ILE A 165 -4.16 14.61 -7.54
N LYS A 166 -4.56 13.33 -7.46
CA LYS A 166 -5.32 12.77 -6.34
C LYS A 166 -4.45 11.93 -5.41
N LYS A 167 -3.34 11.38 -5.92
CA LYS A 167 -2.48 10.46 -5.17
C LYS A 167 -1.01 10.80 -5.35
N LEU A 168 -0.30 10.96 -4.25
CA LEU A 168 1.14 11.20 -4.23
C LEU A 168 1.85 10.13 -3.40
N ARG A 169 2.96 9.62 -3.92
CA ARG A 169 3.84 8.69 -3.23
C ARG A 169 5.28 9.12 -3.43
N PHE A 170 6.00 9.34 -2.33
CA PHE A 170 7.39 9.77 -2.36
C PHE A 170 8.22 8.96 -1.37
N VAL A 171 9.37 8.46 -1.82
CA VAL A 171 10.44 8.00 -0.93
C VAL A 171 11.36 9.17 -0.66
N ILE A 172 11.42 9.63 0.59
CA ILE A 172 12.20 10.78 1.03
C ILE A 172 13.63 10.31 1.35
N ASN A 173 14.56 10.56 0.43
CA ASN A 173 16.01 10.35 0.63
C ASN A 173 16.74 11.68 0.92
N GLU A 174 16.27 12.77 0.30
CA GLU A 174 16.91 14.08 0.28
C GLU A 174 15.87 15.20 0.15
N ASN A 175 16.29 16.46 0.29
CA ASN A 175 15.42 17.62 0.19
C ASN A 175 15.08 17.91 -1.28
N VAL A 176 13.79 17.83 -1.63
CA VAL A 176 13.28 18.14 -2.96
C VAL A 176 12.17 19.19 -2.83
N PRO A 177 12.49 20.50 -2.84
CA PRO A 177 11.49 21.56 -2.66
C PRO A 177 10.32 21.51 -3.66
N GLY A 178 10.52 20.90 -4.84
CA GLY A 178 9.43 20.66 -5.79
C GLY A 178 8.27 19.81 -5.24
N ILE A 179 8.51 18.95 -4.23
CA ILE A 179 7.45 18.12 -3.62
C ILE A 179 6.47 18.99 -2.82
N THR A 180 6.97 19.93 -2.01
CA THR A 180 6.12 20.79 -1.18
C THR A 180 5.27 21.69 -2.07
N ARG A 181 5.89 22.33 -3.07
CA ARG A 181 5.18 23.13 -4.08
C ARG A 181 4.11 22.34 -4.82
N LEU A 182 4.43 21.10 -5.19
CA LEU A 182 3.46 20.25 -5.89
C LEU A 182 2.23 19.99 -5.02
N ILE A 183 2.40 19.72 -3.71
CA ILE A 183 1.31 19.50 -2.77
C ILE A 183 0.46 20.78 -2.62
N GLU A 184 1.12 21.92 -2.43
CA GLU A 184 0.47 23.21 -2.17
C GLU A 184 -0.50 23.64 -3.28
N VAL A 185 -0.21 23.31 -4.55
CA VAL A 185 -1.09 23.69 -5.68
C VAL A 185 -2.25 22.71 -5.92
N GLN A 186 -2.27 21.55 -5.27
CA GLN A 186 -3.34 20.56 -5.52
C GLN A 186 -4.62 20.92 -4.76
N LYS A 187 -5.73 20.97 -5.49
CA LYS A 187 -7.06 21.25 -4.91
C LYS A 187 -7.88 20.00 -4.61
N ASN A 188 -7.42 18.82 -5.05
CA ASN A 188 -8.19 17.57 -5.01
C ASN A 188 -7.35 16.38 -4.50
N LEU A 189 -6.29 16.65 -3.74
CA LEU A 189 -5.34 15.66 -3.28
C LEU A 189 -5.96 14.82 -2.16
N LYS A 190 -6.16 13.52 -2.42
CA LYS A 190 -6.84 12.61 -1.50
C LYS A 190 -5.89 11.73 -0.70
N GLU A 191 -4.74 11.40 -1.27
CA GLU A 191 -3.79 10.46 -0.69
C GLU A 191 -2.36 10.96 -0.83
N VAL A 192 -1.64 10.99 0.29
CA VAL A 192 -0.20 11.28 0.33
C VAL A 192 0.51 10.20 1.12
N ASN A 193 1.50 9.58 0.49
CA ASN A 193 2.36 8.60 1.13
C ASN A 193 3.81 9.06 1.10
N PHE A 194 4.33 9.39 2.28
CA PHE A 194 5.74 9.61 2.46
C PHE A 194 6.40 8.38 3.08
N PHE A 195 7.35 7.82 2.35
CA PHE A 195 8.19 6.73 2.78
C PHE A 195 9.55 7.26 3.20
N CYS A 196 10.15 6.60 4.17
CA CYS A 196 11.49 6.88 4.63
C CYS A 196 12.48 6.12 3.75
N GLY A 197 13.42 6.83 3.15
CA GLY A 197 14.50 6.22 2.40
C GLY A 197 15.79 6.03 3.22
N TYR A 198 16.89 5.73 2.52
CA TYR A 198 18.19 5.53 3.16
C TYR A 198 18.85 6.89 3.39
N ILE A 199 18.93 7.30 4.67
CA ILE A 199 19.90 8.29 5.14
C ILE A 199 19.60 9.74 4.68
N SER A 200 18.82 10.46 5.49
CA SER A 200 19.21 11.79 6.00
C SER A 200 18.23 12.24 7.09
N ASP A 201 18.76 12.60 8.27
CA ASP A 201 17.99 13.28 9.31
C ASP A 201 17.79 14.74 8.89
N ASN A 202 16.78 14.99 8.07
CA ASN A 202 16.42 16.34 7.65
C ASN A 202 15.07 16.74 8.27
N ALA A 203 15.11 17.02 9.57
CA ALA A 203 13.96 17.46 10.35
C ALA A 203 13.30 18.73 9.78
N THR A 204 14.08 19.65 9.22
CA THR A 204 13.55 20.90 8.63
C THR A 204 12.73 20.61 7.38
N TYR A 205 13.19 19.74 6.50
CA TYR A 205 12.43 19.36 5.30
C TYR A 205 11.14 18.59 5.64
N ARG A 206 11.20 17.67 6.61
CA ARG A 206 10.00 16.97 7.10
C ARG A 206 8.98 17.94 7.70
N LYS A 207 9.44 18.96 8.41
CA LYS A 207 8.59 20.06 8.88
C LYS A 207 7.92 20.78 7.71
N THR A 208 8.64 21.15 6.66
CA THR A 208 8.06 21.78 5.46
C THR A 208 7.05 20.86 4.76
N LEU A 209 7.30 19.55 4.70
CA LEU A 209 6.34 18.59 4.16
C LEU A 209 5.05 18.55 5.00
N GLU A 210 5.16 18.47 6.33
CA GLU A 210 3.99 18.51 7.22
C GLU A 210 3.20 19.81 7.11
N GLU A 211 3.88 20.96 6.99
CA GLU A 211 3.27 22.27 6.74
C GLU A 211 2.50 22.28 5.41
N SER A 212 3.08 21.74 4.34
CA SER A 212 2.45 21.72 3.01
C SER A 212 1.15 20.92 2.97
N LEU A 213 1.00 19.87 3.80
CA LEU A 213 -0.23 19.08 3.88
C LEU A 213 -1.44 19.89 4.36
N THR A 214 -1.22 20.99 5.08
CA THR A 214 -2.32 21.85 5.54
C THR A 214 -3.09 22.49 4.40
N GLN A 215 -2.46 22.68 3.24
CA GLN A 215 -3.09 23.27 2.04
C GLN A 215 -4.12 22.34 1.40
N CYS A 216 -4.02 21.03 1.64
CA CYS A 216 -4.97 20.04 1.12
C CYS A 216 -5.83 19.39 2.21
N ALA A 217 -5.85 19.97 3.42
CA ALA A 217 -6.52 19.43 4.61
C ALA A 217 -8.00 19.07 4.38
N ASP A 218 -8.72 19.87 3.61
CA ASP A 218 -10.14 19.64 3.32
C ASP A 218 -10.38 18.39 2.45
N THR A 219 -9.39 18.02 1.63
CA THR A 219 -9.52 16.94 0.64
C THR A 219 -8.74 15.68 0.98
N LEU A 220 -7.72 15.79 1.83
CA LEU A 220 -6.82 14.70 2.20
C LEU A 220 -7.54 13.70 3.10
N GLN A 221 -7.61 12.44 2.64
CA GLN A 221 -8.31 11.36 3.33
C GLN A 221 -7.37 10.24 3.78
N TYR A 222 -6.24 10.06 3.08
CA TYR A 222 -5.30 8.96 3.31
C TYR A 222 -3.89 9.51 3.47
N LEU A 223 -3.29 9.29 4.62
CA LEU A 223 -1.95 9.76 4.92
C LEU A 223 -1.06 8.61 5.41
N ARG A 224 0.11 8.48 4.80
CA ARG A 224 1.23 7.69 5.33
C ARG A 224 2.42 8.59 5.61
N ILE A 225 2.97 8.47 6.82
CA ILE A 225 4.21 9.13 7.22
C ILE A 225 5.13 8.08 7.89
N GLU A 226 6.36 7.97 7.41
CA GLU A 226 7.37 7.04 7.94
C GLU A 226 8.47 7.72 8.78
N TRP A 227 8.09 8.82 9.44
CA TRP A 227 8.87 9.47 10.48
C TRP A 227 7.96 9.90 11.62
N LYS A 228 8.57 10.21 12.75
CA LYS A 228 7.93 10.85 13.89
C LYS A 228 7.54 12.30 13.56
N PRO A 229 6.25 12.69 13.69
CA PRO A 229 5.80 14.05 13.39
C PRO A 229 6.58 15.12 14.15
N ILE A 230 6.92 16.19 13.44
CA ILE A 230 7.79 17.27 13.94
C ILE A 230 6.99 18.53 14.27
N THR A 231 5.74 18.58 13.81
CA THR A 231 4.80 19.69 14.00
C THR A 231 3.44 19.19 14.49
N ASN A 232 2.57 20.14 14.86
CA ASN A 232 1.17 19.88 15.17
C ASN A 232 0.23 19.96 13.95
N HIS A 233 0.74 20.14 12.72
CA HIS A 233 -0.08 20.37 11.53
C HIS A 233 -1.02 19.22 11.18
N LEU A 234 -0.72 17.99 11.61
CA LEU A 234 -1.60 16.84 11.46
C LEU A 234 -2.98 17.07 12.12
N SER A 235 -3.07 17.95 13.13
CA SER A 235 -4.35 18.30 13.78
C SER A 235 -5.32 19.04 12.86
N ASN A 236 -4.82 19.66 11.78
CA ASN A 236 -5.66 20.32 10.79
C ASN A 236 -6.36 19.30 9.85
N LEU A 237 -5.88 18.06 9.80
CA LEU A 237 -6.31 17.04 8.84
C LEU A 237 -7.54 16.27 9.36
N VAL A 238 -8.59 16.99 9.76
CA VAL A 238 -9.79 16.44 10.42
C VAL A 238 -10.58 15.46 9.55
N ASN A 239 -10.44 15.57 8.23
CA ASN A 239 -11.10 14.71 7.23
C ASN A 239 -10.34 13.40 6.94
N LEU A 240 -9.25 13.12 7.66
CA LEU A 240 -8.51 11.86 7.50
C LEU A 240 -9.38 10.66 7.84
N VAL A 241 -9.46 9.75 6.88
CA VAL A 241 -10.12 8.45 6.99
C VAL A 241 -9.09 7.37 7.35
N SER A 242 -7.86 7.49 6.88
CA SER A 242 -6.78 6.55 7.12
C SER A 242 -5.49 7.25 7.52
N LEU A 243 -4.90 6.82 8.64
CA LEU A 243 -3.58 7.24 9.08
C LEU A 243 -2.68 6.02 9.20
N LYS A 244 -1.55 6.09 8.50
CA LYS A 244 -0.47 5.13 8.60
C LYS A 244 0.79 5.83 9.07
N ILE A 245 1.30 5.41 10.21
CA ILE A 245 2.46 6.01 10.83
C ILE A 245 3.50 4.95 11.17
N LYS A 246 4.76 5.23 10.83
CA LYS A 246 5.88 4.36 11.14
C LYS A 246 7.06 5.18 11.66
N ASP A 247 7.71 4.75 12.74
CA ASP A 247 9.02 5.29 13.12
C ASP A 247 10.15 4.47 12.49
N SER A 248 10.59 4.86 11.29
CA SER A 248 11.64 4.11 10.57
C SER A 248 13.04 4.28 11.14
N TYR A 249 13.27 5.30 11.99
CA TYR A 249 14.63 5.62 12.44
C TYR A 249 14.92 5.17 13.87
N LYS A 250 13.89 4.82 14.66
CA LYS A 250 13.99 4.50 16.10
C LYS A 250 14.92 5.48 16.84
N MET A 251 14.91 6.74 16.41
CA MET A 251 15.85 7.75 16.89
C MET A 251 15.56 8.04 18.36
N ASN A 252 16.61 8.24 19.17
CA ASN A 252 16.54 8.42 20.62
C ASN A 252 15.69 9.62 21.12
N SER A 253 15.08 10.41 20.23
CA SER A 253 14.18 11.50 20.64
C SER A 253 12.78 10.97 20.97
N THR A 254 12.39 11.04 22.24
CA THR A 254 11.12 10.49 22.77
C THR A 254 9.90 11.41 22.62
N ASN A 255 10.08 12.64 22.12
CA ASN A 255 9.01 13.64 22.13
C ASN A 255 7.87 13.41 21.11
N TRP A 256 6.90 12.56 21.43
CA TRP A 256 5.70 12.33 20.62
C TRP A 256 4.52 13.28 20.99
N SER A 257 4.81 14.45 21.55
CA SER A 257 3.79 15.37 22.10
C SER A 257 2.70 15.75 21.08
N TYR A 258 3.08 15.97 19.82
CA TYR A 258 2.16 16.38 18.76
C TYR A 258 1.09 15.34 18.41
N LEU A 259 1.34 14.05 18.72
CA LEU A 259 0.36 12.99 18.54
C LEU A 259 -0.46 12.70 19.79
N ARG A 260 -0.01 13.13 20.97
CA ARG A 260 -0.69 12.79 22.23
C ARG A 260 -2.13 13.30 22.25
N ASN A 261 -2.38 14.52 21.81
CA ASN A 261 -3.72 15.12 21.82
C ASN A 261 -4.32 15.22 20.41
N LEU A 262 -3.78 14.46 19.45
CA LEU A 262 -4.27 14.49 18.08
C LEU A 262 -5.67 13.88 18.04
N SER A 263 -6.65 14.66 17.59
CA SER A 263 -8.02 14.20 17.35
C SER A 263 -8.27 14.13 15.85
N LEU A 264 -8.68 12.95 15.39
CA LEU A 264 -9.01 12.67 13.99
C LEU A 264 -10.41 12.06 13.98
N PRO A 265 -11.47 12.89 13.99
CA PRO A 265 -12.82 12.44 14.29
C PRO A 265 -13.38 11.50 13.23
N HIS A 266 -12.87 11.51 11.99
CA HIS A 266 -13.34 10.64 10.91
C HIS A 266 -12.44 9.44 10.63
N LEU A 267 -11.46 9.18 11.50
CA LEU A 267 -10.48 8.12 11.31
C LEU A 267 -11.12 6.73 11.44
N LYS A 268 -11.04 5.94 10.37
CA LYS A 268 -11.54 4.57 10.29
C LYS A 268 -10.42 3.54 10.31
N PHE A 269 -9.28 3.87 9.70
CA PHE A 269 -8.15 2.96 9.53
C PHE A 269 -6.92 3.53 10.25
N LEU A 270 -6.41 2.81 11.24
CA LEU A 270 -5.18 3.15 11.95
C LEU A 270 -4.13 2.05 11.73
N ASN A 271 -2.99 2.43 11.16
CA ASN A 271 -1.84 1.57 11.03
C ASN A 271 -0.62 2.20 11.72
N ALA A 272 -0.18 1.61 12.82
CA ALA A 272 0.92 2.09 13.64
C ALA A 272 2.04 1.06 13.68
N CYS A 273 3.23 1.45 13.23
CA CYS A 273 4.41 0.60 13.18
C CYS A 273 5.57 1.24 13.96
N ASP A 274 6.10 0.55 14.97
CA ASP A 274 7.14 1.04 15.88
C ASP A 274 6.79 2.35 16.58
N ILE A 275 5.53 2.49 17.01
CA ILE A 275 5.02 3.67 17.71
C ILE A 275 4.85 3.36 19.19
N PRO A 276 5.23 4.27 20.11
CA PRO A 276 5.00 4.06 21.53
C PRO A 276 3.53 3.82 21.86
N VAL A 277 3.29 2.80 22.67
CA VAL A 277 1.94 2.32 23.03
C VAL A 277 1.05 3.45 23.55
N TYR A 278 1.56 4.30 24.43
CA TYR A 278 0.77 5.40 25.01
C TYR A 278 0.25 6.39 23.96
N ILE A 279 0.96 6.54 22.83
CA ILE A 279 0.51 7.37 21.71
C ILE A 279 -0.60 6.67 20.94
N ILE A 280 -0.42 5.39 20.63
CA ILE A 280 -1.45 4.58 19.96
C ILE A 280 -2.74 4.58 20.79
N THR A 281 -2.63 4.35 22.10
CA THR A 281 -3.75 4.41 23.05
C THR A 281 -4.47 5.77 22.99
N SER A 282 -3.72 6.87 22.87
CA SER A 282 -4.32 8.21 22.76
C SER A 282 -5.04 8.42 21.43
N LEU A 283 -4.43 8.00 20.32
CA LEU A 283 -5.05 8.07 18.99
C LEU A 283 -6.37 7.29 18.93
N ILE A 284 -6.42 6.10 19.56
CA ILE A 284 -7.63 5.29 19.65
C ILE A 284 -8.73 6.02 20.43
N LYS A 285 -8.40 6.57 21.60
CA LYS A 285 -9.36 7.33 22.43
C LYS A 285 -9.88 8.57 21.71
N ASN A 286 -9.03 9.23 20.93
CA ASN A 286 -9.37 10.48 20.23
C ASN A 286 -10.04 10.26 18.85
N ALA A 287 -10.24 9.01 18.43
CA ALA A 287 -10.90 8.66 17.16
C ALA A 287 -12.45 8.55 17.28
N ASN A 288 -13.02 8.91 18.43
CA ASN A 288 -14.47 9.04 18.66
C ASN A 288 -15.31 7.83 18.24
N GLY A 289 -14.83 6.60 18.45
CA GLY A 289 -15.62 5.40 18.13
C GLY A 289 -15.60 4.94 16.67
N ASN A 290 -14.92 5.67 15.78
CA ASN A 290 -15.04 5.49 14.33
C ASN A 290 -14.06 4.48 13.72
N LEU A 291 -13.09 3.99 14.50
CA LEU A 291 -12.12 3.00 14.02
C LEU A 291 -12.79 1.67 13.69
N SER A 292 -12.62 1.24 12.44
CA SER A 292 -13.04 -0.07 11.92
C SER A 292 -11.86 -1.02 11.74
N GLU A 293 -10.66 -0.50 11.49
CA GLU A 293 -9.46 -1.34 11.39
C GLU A 293 -8.29 -0.76 12.16
N ILE A 294 -7.63 -1.63 12.92
CA ILE A 294 -6.43 -1.31 13.69
C ILE A 294 -5.35 -2.32 13.35
N ASN A 295 -4.18 -1.82 12.94
CA ASN A 295 -2.98 -2.63 12.71
C ASN A 295 -1.84 -2.05 13.52
N ILE A 296 -1.37 -2.80 14.52
CA ILE A 296 -0.28 -2.39 15.41
C ILE A 296 0.86 -3.39 15.28
N LEU A 297 2.03 -2.90 14.88
CA LEU A 297 3.27 -3.64 14.76
C LEU A 297 4.34 -2.94 15.59
N ASN A 298 4.89 -3.58 16.62
CA ASN A 298 5.97 -2.98 17.41
C ASN A 298 7.10 -3.99 17.53
N GLU A 299 8.19 -3.83 16.79
CA GLU A 299 9.29 -4.81 16.74
C GLU A 299 9.90 -5.05 18.13
N ASN A 300 9.95 -4.00 18.97
CA ASN A 300 10.59 -4.01 20.28
C ASN A 300 9.65 -3.65 21.44
N GLY A 301 8.36 -3.44 21.17
CA GLY A 301 7.41 -2.85 22.12
C GLY A 301 6.49 -3.87 22.76
N TYR A 302 6.37 -3.82 24.09
CA TYR A 302 5.32 -4.51 24.82
C TYR A 302 3.96 -3.90 24.47
N VAL A 303 2.96 -4.70 24.14
CA VAL A 303 1.57 -4.26 24.27
C VAL A 303 1.26 -4.26 25.78
N ASP A 304 0.79 -3.13 26.29
CA ASP A 304 0.32 -3.01 27.69
C ASP A 304 -1.20 -3.20 27.70
N GLU A 305 -1.73 -3.84 28.74
CA GLU A 305 -3.16 -3.96 29.05
C GLU A 305 -3.93 -2.66 28.75
N LYS A 306 -3.34 -1.49 29.03
CA LYS A 306 -3.96 -0.17 28.75
C LYS A 306 -4.36 0.04 27.29
N LEU A 307 -3.58 -0.50 26.34
CA LEU A 307 -3.89 -0.41 24.92
C LEU A 307 -5.07 -1.34 24.57
N ILE A 308 -5.05 -2.57 25.06
CA ILE A 308 -6.14 -3.54 24.86
C ILE A 308 -7.45 -2.97 25.42
N ARG A 309 -7.41 -2.40 26.64
CA ARG A 309 -8.54 -1.68 27.26
C ARG A 309 -9.07 -0.56 26.40
N ALA A 310 -8.18 0.29 25.88
CA ALA A 310 -8.61 1.38 25.01
C ALA A 310 -9.28 0.88 23.73
N ILE A 311 -8.82 -0.22 23.14
CA ILE A 311 -9.43 -0.80 21.93
C ILE A 311 -10.88 -1.22 22.22
N TYR A 312 -11.12 -2.11 23.19
CA TYR A 312 -12.49 -2.63 23.38
C TYR A 312 -13.45 -1.60 23.97
N GLN A 313 -12.95 -0.57 24.68
CA GLN A 313 -13.80 0.50 25.21
C GLN A 313 -14.17 1.57 24.16
N ASN A 314 -13.32 1.77 23.14
CA ASN A 314 -13.47 2.90 22.20
C ASN A 314 -13.68 2.47 20.74
N CYS A 315 -13.68 1.18 20.41
CA CYS A 315 -13.82 0.69 19.03
C CYS A 315 -14.97 -0.31 18.86
N PRO A 316 -16.24 0.09 19.10
CA PRO A 316 -17.38 -0.82 19.00
C PRO A 316 -17.58 -1.38 17.58
N ASN A 317 -17.18 -0.64 16.55
CA ASN A 317 -17.33 -0.99 15.13
C ASN A 317 -16.08 -1.69 14.54
N LEU A 318 -15.17 -2.18 15.38
CA LEU A 318 -13.93 -2.80 14.92
C LEU A 318 -14.22 -4.08 14.12
N SER A 319 -13.84 -4.07 12.85
CA SER A 319 -14.01 -5.20 11.92
C SER A 319 -12.72 -5.98 11.66
N TYR A 320 -11.55 -5.33 11.81
CA TYR A 320 -10.24 -5.97 11.67
C TYR A 320 -9.26 -5.48 12.73
N LEU A 321 -8.53 -6.43 13.32
CA LEU A 321 -7.47 -6.14 14.29
C LEU A 321 -6.22 -6.97 13.99
N ARG A 322 -5.06 -6.30 13.86
CA ARG A 322 -3.74 -6.93 13.98
C ARG A 322 -3.04 -6.43 15.24
N LEU A 323 -2.64 -7.33 16.12
CA LEU A 323 -2.02 -7.01 17.41
C LEU A 323 -0.97 -8.05 17.82
N GLN A 324 0.05 -7.61 18.55
CA GLN A 324 1.04 -8.49 19.18
C GLN A 324 0.66 -8.81 20.62
N LEU A 325 0.71 -10.08 20.99
CA LEU A 325 0.46 -10.56 22.35
C LEU A 325 1.70 -11.32 22.83
N ILE A 326 2.11 -11.11 24.07
CA ILE A 326 3.41 -11.57 24.57
C ILE A 326 3.25 -12.61 25.68
N CYS A 327 2.25 -12.46 26.54
CA CYS A 327 2.11 -13.28 27.74
C CYS A 327 0.65 -13.59 28.09
N HIS A 328 0.47 -14.43 29.11
CA HIS A 328 -0.81 -14.82 29.69
C HIS A 328 -1.73 -13.62 29.99
N ASN A 329 -1.23 -12.60 30.68
CA ASN A 329 -2.05 -11.43 31.04
C ASN A 329 -2.62 -10.71 29.81
N ASP A 330 -1.85 -10.66 28.71
CA ASP A 330 -2.32 -10.07 27.46
C ASP A 330 -3.48 -10.88 26.87
N ILE A 331 -3.44 -12.22 26.99
CA ILE A 331 -4.51 -13.12 26.51
C ILE A 331 -5.80 -12.89 27.31
N LEU A 332 -5.69 -12.79 28.64
CA LEU A 332 -6.84 -12.53 29.52
C LEU A 332 -7.49 -11.17 29.22
N GLU A 333 -6.68 -10.11 29.04
CA GLU A 333 -7.23 -8.80 28.69
C GLU A 333 -7.74 -8.79 27.23
N PHE A 334 -7.10 -9.51 26.32
CA PHE A 334 -7.53 -9.63 24.91
C PHE A 334 -8.89 -10.31 24.77
N GLU A 335 -9.26 -11.23 25.68
CA GLU A 335 -10.60 -11.83 25.69
C GLU A 335 -11.71 -10.76 25.69
N ASN A 336 -11.49 -9.62 26.36
CA ASN A 336 -12.44 -8.51 26.36
C ASN A 336 -12.63 -7.89 24.97
N ILE A 337 -11.62 -7.91 24.09
CA ILE A 337 -11.79 -7.49 22.69
C ILE A 337 -12.75 -8.43 21.97
N LEU A 338 -12.59 -9.75 22.12
CA LEU A 338 -13.46 -10.72 21.45
C LEU A 338 -14.92 -10.58 21.88
N ILE A 339 -15.15 -10.31 23.18
CA ILE A 339 -16.50 -10.16 23.76
C ILE A 339 -17.18 -8.84 23.31
N ASN A 340 -16.44 -7.73 23.29
CA ASN A 340 -17.00 -6.40 23.07
C ASN A 340 -17.01 -5.98 21.58
N CYS A 341 -16.02 -6.40 20.78
CA CYS A 341 -15.92 -6.05 19.36
C CYS A 341 -16.70 -7.03 18.48
N ARG A 342 -18.04 -6.98 18.55
CA ARG A 342 -18.94 -7.97 17.91
C ARG A 342 -18.92 -7.98 16.38
N PHE A 343 -18.43 -6.91 15.75
CA PHE A 343 -18.29 -6.80 14.30
C PHE A 343 -16.94 -7.32 13.78
N LEU A 344 -16.09 -7.88 14.64
CA LEU A 344 -14.79 -8.39 14.24
C LEU A 344 -14.96 -9.57 13.25
N THR A 345 -14.51 -9.36 12.02
CA THR A 345 -14.53 -10.38 10.95
C THR A 345 -13.15 -10.89 10.62
N GLY A 346 -12.11 -10.10 10.93
CA GLY A 346 -10.72 -10.48 10.73
C GLY A 346 -9.84 -10.19 11.93
N LEU A 347 -9.02 -11.16 12.29
CA LEU A 347 -8.08 -11.07 13.40
C LEU A 347 -6.71 -11.56 12.96
N GLU A 348 -5.67 -10.86 13.40
CA GLU A 348 -4.30 -11.30 13.20
C GLU A 348 -3.44 -11.11 14.44
N ILE A 349 -2.86 -12.21 14.93
CA ILE A 349 -2.11 -12.23 16.18
C ILE A 349 -0.63 -12.49 15.94
N ILE A 350 0.22 -11.66 16.53
CA ILE A 350 1.66 -11.87 16.55
C ILE A 350 2.02 -12.47 17.90
N GLY A 351 2.11 -13.81 17.95
CA GLY A 351 2.42 -14.60 19.15
C GLY A 351 3.80 -15.24 19.05
N THR A 352 4.82 -14.42 18.84
CA THR A 352 6.19 -14.85 18.51
C THR A 352 7.10 -14.90 19.74
N SER A 353 6.62 -14.43 20.89
CA SER A 353 7.34 -14.56 22.16
C SER A 353 7.29 -15.99 22.67
N ASP A 354 8.39 -16.47 23.23
CA ASP A 354 8.43 -17.78 23.90
C ASP A 354 7.54 -17.83 25.16
N ARG A 355 7.10 -16.67 25.68
CA ARG A 355 6.15 -16.57 26.79
C ARG A 355 4.68 -16.63 26.35
N PHE A 356 4.41 -16.62 25.05
CA PHE A 356 3.05 -16.63 24.54
C PHE A 356 2.51 -18.07 24.49
N ASN A 357 1.38 -18.30 25.16
CA ASN A 357 0.76 -19.62 25.25
C ASN A 357 -0.34 -19.77 24.19
N TRP A 358 -0.03 -20.50 23.11
CA TRP A 358 -0.97 -20.78 22.03
C TRP A 358 -2.17 -21.63 22.45
N ASP A 359 -1.97 -22.61 23.34
CA ASP A 359 -3.08 -23.45 23.84
C ASP A 359 -4.13 -22.60 24.54
N GLU A 360 -3.68 -21.74 25.46
CA GLU A 360 -4.57 -20.83 26.16
C GLU A 360 -5.26 -19.85 25.22
N PHE A 361 -4.49 -19.24 24.30
CA PHE A 361 -5.05 -18.33 23.32
C PHE A 361 -6.15 -18.98 22.48
N PHE A 362 -5.94 -20.21 22.00
CA PHE A 362 -6.93 -20.90 21.20
C PHE A 362 -8.19 -21.30 22.00
N ILE A 363 -8.05 -21.63 23.29
CA ILE A 363 -9.19 -21.85 24.19
C ILE A 363 -10.02 -20.57 24.33
N VAL A 364 -9.37 -19.43 24.55
CA VAL A 364 -10.04 -18.11 24.61
C VAL A 364 -10.70 -17.77 23.28
N LEU A 365 -10.02 -18.02 22.16
CA LEU A 365 -10.54 -17.76 20.82
C LEU A 365 -11.79 -18.63 20.54
N GLU A 366 -11.76 -19.91 20.86
CA GLU A 366 -12.89 -20.83 20.74
C GLU A 366 -14.12 -20.34 21.52
N ARG A 367 -13.90 -19.98 22.80
CA ARG A 367 -14.96 -19.61 23.74
C ARG A 367 -15.58 -18.25 23.43
N SER A 368 -14.74 -17.26 23.11
CA SER A 368 -15.13 -15.84 23.21
C SER A 368 -15.18 -15.12 21.87
N SER A 369 -14.74 -15.74 20.77
CA SER A 369 -14.79 -15.10 19.45
C SER A 369 -16.21 -14.78 19.00
N PRO A 370 -16.42 -13.62 18.35
CA PRO A 370 -17.71 -13.29 17.76
C PRO A 370 -18.06 -14.25 16.62
N ILE A 371 -19.37 -14.41 16.38
CA ILE A 371 -19.89 -15.37 15.39
C ILE A 371 -19.43 -15.06 13.95
N ASN A 372 -19.15 -13.78 13.68
CA ASN A 372 -18.76 -13.28 12.37
C ASN A 372 -17.25 -13.38 12.11
N LEU A 373 -16.44 -13.88 13.05
CA LEU A 373 -15.00 -14.01 12.85
C LEU A 373 -14.73 -15.17 11.88
N PHE A 374 -14.23 -14.85 10.68
CA PHE A 374 -13.92 -15.88 9.68
C PHE A 374 -12.57 -15.67 9.00
N LYS A 375 -11.88 -14.54 9.19
CA LYS A 375 -10.49 -14.36 8.73
C LYS A 375 -9.57 -14.41 9.93
N PHE A 376 -8.64 -15.35 9.94
CA PHE A 376 -7.70 -15.47 11.04
C PHE A 376 -6.29 -15.68 10.51
N GLY A 377 -5.39 -14.78 10.89
CA GLY A 377 -3.96 -14.88 10.62
C GLY A 377 -3.20 -14.98 11.92
N PHE A 378 -2.07 -15.68 11.95
CA PHE A 378 -1.16 -15.53 13.08
C PHE A 378 0.30 -15.81 12.76
N TYR A 379 1.18 -15.15 13.50
CA TYR A 379 2.62 -15.30 13.43
C TYR A 379 3.12 -16.05 14.65
N TYR A 380 3.96 -17.05 14.43
CA TYR A 380 4.55 -17.87 15.48
C TYR A 380 6.05 -18.08 15.24
N ASN A 381 6.78 -18.32 16.33
CA ASN A 381 8.22 -18.52 16.29
C ASN A 381 8.60 -19.98 16.01
N ASN A 382 7.89 -20.94 16.63
CA ASN A 382 8.22 -22.36 16.54
C ASN A 382 6.98 -23.21 16.26
N VAL A 383 7.04 -24.11 15.28
CA VAL A 383 5.92 -25.00 14.92
C VAL A 383 5.47 -25.84 16.12
N THR A 384 6.40 -26.26 16.97
CA THR A 384 6.08 -27.14 18.10
C THR A 384 5.15 -26.49 19.12
N SER A 385 5.17 -25.17 19.26
CA SER A 385 4.30 -24.47 20.22
C SER A 385 2.87 -24.32 19.72
N ILE A 386 2.61 -24.51 18.42
CA ILE A 386 1.27 -24.35 17.83
C ILE A 386 0.65 -25.66 17.38
N HIS A 387 1.45 -26.70 17.17
CA HIS A 387 1.05 -27.91 16.45
C HIS A 387 -0.19 -28.59 17.06
N GLN A 388 -0.15 -29.01 18.33
CA GLN A 388 -1.33 -29.59 18.99
C GLN A 388 -2.45 -28.55 19.24
N PRO A 389 -2.14 -27.34 19.74
CA PRO A 389 -3.15 -26.31 19.97
C PRO A 389 -4.04 -26.00 18.76
N ILE A 390 -3.45 -25.84 17.56
CA ILE A 390 -4.21 -25.48 16.38
C ILE A 390 -5.08 -26.61 15.85
N ILE A 391 -4.61 -27.86 15.90
CA ILE A 391 -5.40 -29.01 15.46
C ILE A 391 -6.62 -29.20 16.38
N SER A 392 -6.40 -29.08 17.69
CA SER A 392 -7.48 -29.06 18.68
C SER A 392 -8.48 -27.95 18.39
N PHE A 393 -8.01 -26.73 18.16
CA PHE A 393 -8.84 -25.58 17.82
C PHE A 393 -9.69 -25.80 16.55
N ILE A 394 -9.09 -26.27 15.45
CA ILE A 394 -9.78 -26.47 14.17
C ILE A 394 -10.94 -27.45 14.34
N SER A 395 -10.72 -28.55 15.08
CA SER A 395 -11.76 -29.56 15.32
C SER A 395 -12.99 -28.98 16.03
N LYS A 396 -12.81 -27.93 16.85
CA LYS A 396 -13.90 -27.29 17.59
C LYS A 396 -14.54 -26.12 16.84
N TRP A 397 -13.95 -25.68 15.73
CA TRP A 397 -14.46 -24.58 14.90
C TRP A 397 -15.50 -25.03 13.85
N MET A 398 -15.88 -26.31 13.81
CA MET A 398 -16.76 -26.88 12.77
C MET A 398 -18.18 -26.29 12.74
N ASN A 399 -18.70 -25.79 13.87
CA ASN A 399 -20.06 -25.23 13.97
C ASN A 399 -20.12 -23.71 13.72
N ARG A 400 -19.02 -23.11 13.26
CA ARG A 400 -18.91 -21.67 12.98
C ARG A 400 -18.76 -21.46 11.46
N GLN A 401 -18.76 -20.20 11.05
CA GLN A 401 -18.46 -19.86 9.66
C GLN A 401 -17.06 -20.41 9.27
N PRO A 402 -16.94 -21.12 8.13
CA PRO A 402 -15.66 -21.66 7.69
C PRO A 402 -14.59 -20.57 7.56
N MET A 403 -13.46 -20.79 8.23
CA MET A 403 -12.39 -19.81 8.39
C MET A 403 -11.49 -19.75 7.15
N ILE A 404 -10.98 -18.57 6.83
CA ILE A 404 -9.80 -18.41 6.00
C ILE A 404 -8.61 -18.22 6.94
N LEU A 405 -7.73 -19.21 6.95
CA LEU A 405 -6.63 -19.34 7.89
C LEU A 405 -5.29 -19.00 7.23
N GLN A 406 -4.55 -18.10 7.86
CA GLN A 406 -3.20 -17.71 7.47
C GLN A 406 -2.21 -17.98 8.60
N THR A 407 -1.12 -18.67 8.30
CA THR A 407 -0.07 -18.95 9.28
C THR A 407 1.26 -18.42 8.76
N VAL A 408 2.01 -17.75 9.63
CA VAL A 408 3.32 -17.20 9.29
C VAL A 408 4.36 -17.68 10.29
N SER A 409 5.36 -18.42 9.80
CA SER A 409 6.50 -18.84 10.61
C SER A 409 7.66 -17.85 10.48
N ILE A 410 8.17 -17.37 11.61
CA ILE A 410 9.40 -16.56 11.65
C ILE A 410 10.64 -17.44 11.52
N ARG A 411 10.66 -18.61 12.17
CA ARG A 411 11.74 -19.59 12.06
C ARG A 411 11.25 -20.81 11.29
N TYR A 412 11.50 -20.81 10.00
CA TYR A 412 11.03 -21.87 9.11
C TYR A 412 11.81 -23.17 9.32
N LYS A 413 11.07 -24.24 9.62
CA LYS A 413 11.56 -25.62 9.69
C LYS A 413 10.72 -26.47 8.73
N PRO A 414 11.20 -26.73 7.50
CA PRO A 414 10.38 -27.30 6.43
C PRO A 414 9.64 -28.59 6.82
N GLN A 415 10.32 -29.54 7.45
CA GLN A 415 9.76 -30.84 7.81
C GLN A 415 8.59 -30.75 8.80
N LEU A 416 8.76 -29.95 9.87
CA LEU A 416 7.69 -29.76 10.87
C LEU A 416 6.53 -28.97 10.27
N GLN A 417 6.84 -28.04 9.37
CA GLN A 417 5.83 -27.26 8.68
C GLN A 417 4.98 -28.15 7.77
N GLU A 418 5.59 -29.02 6.96
CA GLU A 418 4.88 -29.94 6.08
C GLU A 418 3.93 -30.88 6.85
N ILE A 419 4.37 -31.36 8.02
CA ILE A 419 3.53 -32.17 8.92
C ILE A 419 2.30 -31.35 9.38
N LEU A 420 2.54 -30.12 9.84
CA LEU A 420 1.46 -29.24 10.30
C LEU A 420 0.45 -28.95 9.18
N GLU A 421 0.93 -28.62 7.98
CA GLU A 421 0.08 -28.34 6.82
C GLU A 421 -0.75 -29.54 6.41
N THR A 422 -0.15 -30.73 6.40
CA THR A 422 -0.83 -31.98 6.11
C THR A 422 -1.94 -32.25 7.12
N GLN A 423 -1.68 -32.03 8.41
CA GLN A 423 -2.68 -32.23 9.47
C GLN A 423 -3.80 -31.18 9.43
N ILE A 424 -3.48 -29.91 9.18
CA ILE A 424 -4.50 -28.88 8.98
C ILE A 424 -5.39 -29.26 7.79
N GLN A 425 -4.78 -29.74 6.70
CA GLN A 425 -5.50 -30.13 5.49
C GLN A 425 -6.38 -31.37 5.70
N SER A 426 -6.01 -32.30 6.59
CA SER A 426 -6.85 -33.46 6.92
C SER A 426 -7.97 -33.15 7.91
N HIS A 427 -7.79 -32.15 8.79
CA HIS A 427 -8.77 -31.78 9.83
C HIS A 427 -9.67 -30.60 9.44
N LYS A 428 -9.50 -30.03 8.24
CA LYS A 428 -10.19 -28.81 7.85
C LYS A 428 -11.68 -28.95 7.54
N GLU A 429 -12.20 -30.18 7.37
CA GLU A 429 -13.53 -30.39 6.78
C GLU A 429 -14.60 -29.56 7.53
N GLY A 430 -15.26 -28.66 6.80
CA GLY A 430 -16.22 -27.70 7.35
C GLY A 430 -15.59 -26.50 8.09
N ALA A 431 -14.48 -26.66 8.78
CA ALA A 431 -13.87 -25.61 9.61
C ALA A 431 -13.02 -24.58 8.84
N ILE A 432 -12.30 -24.97 7.79
CA ILE A 432 -11.42 -24.07 7.02
C ILE A 432 -11.81 -24.05 5.54
N LYS A 433 -12.19 -22.87 5.04
CA LYS A 433 -12.48 -22.59 3.63
C LYS A 433 -11.22 -22.51 2.77
N LYS A 434 -10.19 -21.82 3.27
CA LYS A 434 -8.91 -21.65 2.58
C LYS A 434 -7.78 -21.53 3.59
N TYR A 435 -6.69 -22.23 3.32
CA TYR A 435 -5.48 -22.21 4.13
C TYR A 435 -4.31 -21.70 3.28
N SER A 436 -3.45 -20.89 3.88
CA SER A 436 -2.19 -20.47 3.27
C SER A 436 -1.13 -20.29 4.34
N HIS A 437 0.06 -20.83 4.08
CA HIS A 437 1.23 -20.67 4.92
C HIS A 437 2.25 -19.74 4.25
N TYR A 438 2.93 -18.96 5.08
CA TYR A 438 4.05 -18.12 4.64
C TYR A 438 5.25 -18.28 5.58
N CYS A 439 6.44 -18.16 5.00
CA CYS A 439 7.70 -18.08 5.71
C CYS A 439 8.32 -16.70 5.47
N GLY A 440 8.74 -16.01 6.53
CA GLY A 440 9.55 -14.80 6.37
C GLY A 440 9.45 -13.80 7.51
N ALA A 441 10.28 -12.76 7.43
CA ALA A 441 10.30 -11.66 8.38
C ALA A 441 8.96 -10.91 8.40
N MET A 442 8.64 -10.33 9.57
CA MET A 442 7.40 -9.58 9.89
C MET A 442 7.05 -8.47 8.87
N TYR A 443 7.98 -8.08 8.00
CA TYR A 443 7.92 -6.90 7.12
C TYR A 443 7.25 -7.10 5.76
N LEU A 444 7.08 -8.33 5.27
CA LEU A 444 6.70 -8.58 3.87
C LEU A 444 5.21 -8.90 3.64
N LEU A 445 4.43 -9.11 4.70
CA LEU A 445 3.00 -9.43 4.60
C LEU A 445 2.20 -8.36 5.33
N TRP A 446 2.05 -7.20 4.68
CA TRP A 446 1.16 -6.17 5.21
C TRP A 446 -0.27 -6.58 4.90
N SER A 447 -0.98 -6.96 5.96
CA SER A 447 -2.42 -7.07 6.21
C SER A 447 -3.36 -7.49 5.08
N TRP A 448 -4.40 -8.22 5.48
CA TRP A 448 -5.59 -8.47 4.68
C TRP A 448 -6.19 -7.19 4.05
N SER A 449 -5.94 -6.02 4.64
CA SER A 449 -6.40 -4.72 4.13
C SER A 449 -5.65 -4.21 2.89
N LEU A 450 -4.49 -4.75 2.53
CA LEU A 450 -3.83 -4.42 1.25
C LEU A 450 -4.37 -5.18 0.03
N PHE A 451 -5.21 -6.20 0.23
CA PHE A 451 -5.94 -6.81 -0.88
C PHE A 451 -6.98 -5.87 -1.50
N LEU A 452 -7.22 -4.68 -0.92
CA LEU A 452 -8.05 -3.63 -1.52
C LEU A 452 -7.26 -2.58 -2.33
N ASP A 453 -5.92 -2.50 -2.21
CA ASP A 453 -5.11 -1.51 -2.95
C ASP A 453 -4.04 -2.13 -3.88
N THR A 454 -4.00 -3.45 -3.98
CA THR A 454 -3.28 -4.17 -5.04
C THR A 454 -4.16 -5.26 -5.65
N ASN A 455 -5.24 -4.84 -6.30
CA ASN A 455 -5.71 -5.51 -7.51
C ASN A 455 -5.42 -4.59 -8.67
#